data_AF-A0A935G472-F1
#
_entry.id   AF-A0A935G472-F1
#
_cell.length_a   1.000
_cell.length_b   1.000
_cell.length_c   1.000
_cell.angle_alpha   90.00
_cell.angle_beta   90.00
_cell.angle_gamma   90.00
#
_symmetry.space_group_name_H-M   'P 1'
#
loop_
_entity.id
_entity.type
_entity.pdbx_description
1 polymer ?
#
loop_
_entity_poly.entity_id
_entity_poly.type
_entity_poly.pdbx_seq_one_letter_code
_entity_poly.pdbx_strand_id
1 'polypeptide(L)'
;MRSDGYMVAAYLGLQLSEKLALDVAIGSGDADRKTGAQTKNDIDRDFYAANLTYAHWHGAFQVTGKASWLHGKEDVGDNVFAGTKLPGTGGTTKLNQGKLGAEVGYWIDGFMPYVGVAYARDTSRTKTVEPWDKTALVWSAGVNFFSLKNKITGGIGYQGESNRSHTENDTWTANISMAF
;
A
#
# COMPACT_ATOMS: atom_id res chain seq x y z
N MET A 1 18.73 0.71 -12.84
CA MET A 1 18.33 1.88 -12.02
C MET A 1 18.34 1.42 -10.57
N ARG A 2 18.87 2.22 -9.63
CA ARG A 2 18.89 1.86 -8.21
C ARG A 2 18.26 3.00 -7.39
N SER A 3 17.41 2.64 -6.44
CA SER A 3 16.81 3.55 -5.48
C SER A 3 17.07 3.01 -4.08
N ASP A 4 17.63 3.84 -3.21
CA ASP A 4 17.80 3.53 -1.79
C ASP A 4 17.08 4.64 -1.00
N GLY A 5 16.40 4.32 0.10
CA GLY A 5 15.65 5.32 0.85
C GLY A 5 15.07 4.75 2.13
N TYR A 6 14.51 5.64 2.95
CA TYR A 6 13.80 5.29 4.18
C TYR A 6 12.46 6.00 4.23
N MET A 7 11.56 5.50 5.08
CA MET A 7 10.27 6.12 5.35
C MET A 7 9.91 5.90 6.81
N VAL A 8 9.42 6.95 7.46
CA VAL A 8 8.91 6.90 8.82
C VAL A 8 7.44 7.29 8.76
N ALA A 9 6.60 6.53 9.46
CA ALA A 9 5.17 6.78 9.51
C ALA A 9 4.64 6.66 10.93
N ALA A 10 3.72 7.55 11.29
CA ALA A 10 2.87 7.44 12.44
C ALA A 10 1.55 6.79 12.04
N TYR A 11 1.03 5.93 12.91
CA TYR A 11 -0.18 5.14 12.67
C TYR A 11 -1.13 5.24 13.86
N LEU A 12 -2.42 5.34 13.57
CA LEU A 12 -3.50 5.30 14.54
C LEU A 12 -4.59 4.35 14.07
N GLY A 13 -4.89 3.33 14.87
CA GLY A 13 -6.02 2.42 14.67
C GLY A 13 -7.10 2.66 15.72
N LEU A 14 -8.35 2.81 15.29
CA LEU A 14 -9.52 3.05 16.13
C LEU A 14 -10.60 2.03 15.83
N GLN A 15 -11.03 1.29 16.85
CA GLN A 15 -12.22 0.45 16.76
C GLN A 15 -13.46 1.32 17.02
N LEU A 16 -14.24 1.60 15.97
CA LEU A 16 -15.44 2.45 16.05
C LEU A 16 -16.65 1.66 16.58
N SER A 17 -16.71 0.37 16.26
CA SER A 17 -17.70 -0.58 16.79
C SER A 17 -17.15 -2.00 16.75
N GLU A 18 -17.91 -2.98 17.23
CA GLU A 18 -17.52 -4.40 17.16
C GLU A 18 -17.16 -4.87 15.74
N LYS A 19 -17.77 -4.25 14.72
CA LYS A 19 -17.62 -4.64 13.32
C LYS A 19 -16.84 -3.63 12.49
N LEU A 20 -16.62 -2.41 13.00
CA LEU A 20 -16.08 -1.30 12.21
C LEU A 20 -14.79 -0.78 12.84
N ALA A 21 -13.73 -0.70 12.03
CA ALA A 21 -12.44 -0.14 12.41
C ALA A 21 -11.99 0.93 11.41
N LEU A 22 -11.34 1.97 11.91
CA LEU A 22 -10.73 3.04 11.14
C LEU A 22 -9.24 3.08 11.45
N ASP A 23 -8.43 3.01 10.40
CA ASP A 23 -6.97 3.10 10.49
C ASP A 23 -6.49 4.29 9.68
N VAL A 24 -5.68 5.15 10.29
CA VAL A 24 -5.08 6.32 9.64
C VAL A 24 -3.57 6.25 9.78
N ALA A 25 -2.86 6.56 8.69
CA ALA A 25 -1.41 6.64 8.67
C ALA A 25 -0.97 7.93 7.98
N ILE A 26 0.10 8.52 8.51
CA ILE A 26 0.82 9.64 7.90
C ILE A 26 2.29 9.30 7.95
N GLY A 27 3.01 9.54 6.86
CA GLY A 27 4.44 9.32 6.85
C GLY A 27 5.18 10.21 5.88
N SER A 28 6.48 10.31 6.11
CA SER A 28 7.41 11.06 5.30
C SER A 28 8.71 10.25 5.15
N GLY A 29 9.46 10.49 4.09
CA GLY A 29 10.70 9.77 3.82
C GLY A 29 11.49 10.34 2.66
N ASP A 30 12.76 9.96 2.61
CA ASP A 30 13.71 10.42 1.62
C ASP A 30 14.25 9.22 0.83
N ALA A 31 14.48 9.42 -0.46
CA ALA A 31 15.08 8.42 -1.33
C ALA A 31 16.06 9.03 -2.33
N ASP A 32 17.19 8.38 -2.50
CA ASP A 32 18.15 8.65 -3.56
C ASP A 32 17.83 7.77 -4.76
N ARG A 33 17.71 8.37 -5.94
CA ARG A 33 17.59 7.65 -7.21
C ARG A 33 18.83 7.85 -8.07
N LYS A 34 19.43 6.76 -8.51
CA LYS A 34 20.57 6.75 -9.45
C LYS A 34 20.17 6.13 -10.78
N THR A 35 20.32 6.91 -11.85
CA THR A 35 20.07 6.49 -13.24
C THR A 35 21.38 6.49 -14.01
N GLY A 36 21.90 5.31 -14.33
CA GLY A 36 23.26 5.17 -14.90
C GLY A 36 24.37 5.53 -13.91
N ALA A 37 25.56 5.83 -14.42
CA ALA A 37 26.72 6.14 -13.59
C ALA A 37 26.82 7.63 -13.17
N GLN A 38 26.03 8.51 -13.78
CA GLN A 38 26.28 9.96 -13.76
C GLN A 38 25.09 10.80 -13.28
N THR A 39 23.87 10.24 -13.20
CA THR A 39 22.66 10.99 -12.81
C THR A 39 22.16 10.56 -11.44
N LYS A 40 22.11 11.51 -10.49
CA LYS A 40 21.51 11.36 -9.15
C LYS A 40 20.37 12.35 -8.96
N ASN A 41 19.28 11.90 -8.36
CA ASN A 41 18.20 12.76 -7.89
C ASN A 41 17.82 12.37 -6.47
N ASP A 42 17.53 13.39 -5.67
CA ASP A 42 16.96 13.23 -4.34
C ASP A 42 15.43 13.30 -4.47
N ILE A 43 14.71 12.48 -3.70
CA ILE A 43 13.25 12.37 -3.78
C ILE A 43 12.70 12.43 -2.35
N ASP A 44 11.92 13.46 -2.07
CA ASP A 44 11.20 13.60 -0.81
C ASP A 44 9.79 13.04 -1.00
N ARG A 45 9.30 12.25 -0.04
CA ARG A 45 8.03 11.54 -0.14
C ARG A 45 7.19 11.80 1.08
N ASP A 46 5.94 12.20 0.86
CA ASP A 46 4.93 12.28 1.91
C ASP A 46 3.73 11.41 1.52
N PHE A 47 3.13 10.74 2.49
CA PHE A 47 1.87 10.02 2.27
C PHE A 47 0.91 10.16 3.43
N TYR A 48 -0.37 10.05 3.09
CA TYR A 48 -1.50 10.04 3.99
C TYR A 48 -2.41 8.91 3.56
N ALA A 49 -2.80 8.04 4.49
CA ALA A 49 -3.68 6.92 4.20
C ALA A 49 -4.78 6.84 5.25
N ALA A 50 -5.98 6.47 4.80
CA ALA A 50 -7.11 6.15 5.66
C ALA A 50 -7.76 4.85 5.18
N ASN A 51 -8.10 3.96 6.10
CA ASN A 51 -8.73 2.68 5.82
C ASN A 51 -9.92 2.50 6.77
N LEU A 52 -11.09 2.25 6.20
CA LEU A 52 -12.28 1.85 6.93
C LEU A 52 -12.55 0.37 6.64
N THR A 53 -12.61 -0.44 7.69
CA THR A 53 -12.80 -1.88 7.60
C THR A 53 -14.07 -2.28 8.34
N TYR A 54 -14.94 -3.03 7.66
CA TYR A 54 -16.12 -3.66 8.24
C TYR A 54 -15.95 -5.18 8.23
N ALA A 55 -15.95 -5.84 9.38
CA ALA A 55 -15.83 -7.29 9.48
C ALA A 55 -17.07 -7.92 10.13
N HIS A 56 -17.60 -8.98 9.53
CA HIS A 56 -18.74 -9.71 10.05
C HIS A 56 -18.52 -11.22 9.98
N TRP A 57 -18.83 -11.90 11.07
CA TRP A 57 -18.71 -13.35 11.19
C TRP A 57 -20.05 -14.04 10.96
N HIS A 58 -20.03 -15.12 10.18
CA HIS A 58 -21.14 -16.04 9.98
C HIS A 58 -20.64 -17.48 10.17
N GLY A 59 -20.76 -17.98 11.40
CA GLY A 59 -20.15 -19.26 11.77
C GLY A 59 -18.63 -19.20 11.63
N ALA A 60 -18.06 -20.14 10.86
CA ALA A 60 -16.62 -20.17 10.57
C ALA A 60 -16.19 -19.21 9.45
N PHE A 61 -17.12 -18.57 8.73
CA PHE A 61 -16.78 -17.61 7.69
C PHE A 61 -16.67 -16.20 8.27
N GLN A 62 -15.66 -15.46 7.84
CA GLN A 62 -15.53 -14.02 8.05
C GLN A 62 -15.68 -13.31 6.71
N VAL A 63 -16.57 -12.32 6.64
CA VAL A 63 -16.69 -11.42 5.50
C VAL A 63 -16.20 -10.05 5.92
N THR A 64 -15.27 -9.50 5.16
CA THR A 64 -14.65 -8.20 5.43
C THR A 64 -14.82 -7.28 4.24
N GLY A 65 -15.43 -6.12 4.44
CA GLY A 65 -15.43 -5.01 3.48
C GLY A 65 -14.37 -3.99 3.86
N LYS A 66 -13.66 -3.43 2.88
CA LYS A 66 -12.61 -2.44 3.10
C LYS A 66 -12.71 -1.28 2.11
N ALA A 67 -12.77 -0.06 2.63
CA ALA A 67 -12.63 1.16 1.86
C ALA A 67 -11.34 1.87 2.27
N SER A 68 -10.48 2.17 1.30
CA SER A 68 -9.19 2.81 1.52
C SER A 68 -9.07 4.07 0.69
N TRP A 69 -8.39 5.06 1.23
CA TRP A 69 -7.94 6.25 0.53
C TRP A 69 -6.46 6.46 0.80
N LEU A 70 -5.72 6.83 -0.24
CA LEU A 70 -4.28 7.10 -0.20
C LEU A 70 -4.01 8.39 -0.96
N HIS A 71 -3.31 9.32 -0.31
CA HIS A 71 -2.64 10.44 -0.93
C HIS A 71 -1.14 10.26 -0.82
N GLY A 72 -0.43 10.30 -1.93
CA GLY A 72 1.03 10.32 -1.99
C GLY A 72 1.53 11.53 -2.73
N LYS A 73 2.61 12.11 -2.26
CA LYS A 73 3.33 13.21 -2.91
C LYS A 73 4.81 12.86 -2.94
N GLU A 74 5.41 12.97 -4.11
CA GLU A 74 6.84 12.82 -4.31
C GLU A 74 7.40 14.10 -4.95
N ASP A 75 8.28 14.79 -4.24
CA ASP A 75 9.02 15.92 -4.77
C ASP A 75 10.39 15.42 -5.25
N VAL A 76 10.58 15.42 -6.57
CA VAL A 76 11.85 15.01 -7.17
C VAL A 76 12.73 16.26 -7.31
N GLY A 77 13.89 16.27 -6.65
CA GLY A 77 14.90 17.30 -6.81
C GLY A 77 15.48 17.36 -8.22
N ASP A 78 16.18 18.45 -8.53
CA ASP A 78 16.88 18.62 -9.81
C ASP A 78 17.91 17.50 -10.03
N ASN A 79 18.02 17.06 -11.29
CA ASN A 79 19.03 16.09 -11.72
C ASN A 79 20.43 16.63 -11.43
N VAL A 80 21.27 15.82 -10.79
CA VAL A 80 22.71 16.05 -10.72
C VAL A 80 23.38 15.18 -11.77
N PHE A 81 23.97 15.79 -12.79
CA PHE A 81 24.74 15.11 -13.82
C PHE A 81 26.23 15.42 -13.67
N ALA A 82 27.06 14.39 -13.49
CA ALA A 82 28.51 14.54 -13.33
C ALA A 82 28.92 15.52 -12.21
N GLY A 83 28.11 15.62 -11.14
CA GLY A 83 28.32 16.58 -10.03
C GLY A 83 27.74 17.98 -10.26
N THR A 84 27.20 18.27 -11.45
CA THR A 84 26.55 19.55 -11.77
C THR A 84 25.03 19.44 -11.66
N LYS A 85 24.40 20.31 -10.87
CA LYS A 85 22.93 20.42 -10.80
C LYS A 85 22.38 21.02 -12.10
N LEU A 86 21.37 20.36 -12.68
CA LEU A 86 20.62 20.84 -13.84
C LEU A 86 19.32 21.49 -13.35
N PRO A 87 19.27 22.82 -13.18
CA PRO A 87 18.12 23.50 -12.61
C PRO A 87 16.86 23.36 -13.48
N GLY A 88 15.71 23.21 -12.83
CA GLY A 88 14.40 23.12 -13.51
C GLY A 88 14.09 21.73 -14.07
N THR A 89 14.87 20.72 -13.70
CA THR A 89 14.62 19.32 -14.10
C THR A 89 13.85 18.53 -13.03
N GLY A 90 13.71 19.09 -11.83
CA GLY A 90 12.91 18.54 -10.76
C GLY A 90 11.41 18.58 -11.03
N GLY A 91 10.66 18.08 -10.07
CA GLY A 91 9.28 18.48 -9.86
C GLY A 91 8.43 17.42 -9.20
N THR A 92 7.21 17.84 -8.90
CA THR A 92 6.31 17.11 -8.02
C THR A 92 5.43 16.12 -8.77
N THR A 93 5.33 14.91 -8.24
CA THR A 93 4.33 13.92 -8.60
C THR A 93 3.38 13.75 -7.43
N LYS A 94 2.07 13.80 -7.69
CA LYS A 94 1.04 13.48 -6.70
C LYS A 94 0.28 12.25 -7.17
N LEU A 95 -0.20 11.46 -6.24
CA LEU A 95 -1.11 10.34 -6.47
C LEU A 95 -2.24 10.42 -5.45
N ASN A 96 -3.48 10.40 -5.93
CA ASN A 96 -4.64 10.15 -5.08
C ASN A 96 -5.29 8.86 -5.56
N GLN A 97 -5.50 7.91 -4.66
CA GLN A 97 -6.10 6.62 -4.96
C GLN A 97 -7.20 6.29 -3.94
N GLY A 98 -8.34 5.85 -4.44
CA GLY A 98 -9.36 5.17 -3.65
C GLY A 98 -9.37 3.68 -3.97
N LYS A 99 -9.61 2.84 -2.97
CA LYS A 99 -9.76 1.39 -3.15
C LYS A 99 -10.98 0.91 -2.36
N LEU A 100 -11.82 0.10 -2.97
CA LEU A 100 -12.97 -0.51 -2.32
C LEU A 100 -12.93 -2.01 -2.60
N GLY A 101 -12.99 -2.84 -1.57
CA GLY A 101 -12.89 -4.28 -1.72
C GLY A 101 -13.64 -5.07 -0.69
N ALA A 102 -13.71 -6.37 -0.94
CA ALA A 102 -14.27 -7.36 -0.05
C ALA A 102 -13.35 -8.57 0.01
N GLU A 103 -13.33 -9.23 1.16
CA GLU A 103 -12.55 -10.42 1.46
C GLU A 103 -13.42 -11.43 2.21
N VAL A 104 -13.22 -12.70 1.92
CA VAL A 104 -13.85 -13.82 2.62
C VAL A 104 -12.76 -14.71 3.18
N GLY A 105 -12.78 -14.90 4.48
CA GLY A 105 -11.92 -15.82 5.23
C GLY A 105 -12.70 -17.00 5.80
N TYR A 106 -12.03 -18.14 5.97
CA TYR A 106 -12.60 -19.31 6.63
C TYR A 106 -11.72 -19.74 7.79
N TRP A 107 -12.30 -19.83 8.99
CA TRP A 107 -11.60 -20.18 10.22
C TRP A 107 -11.41 -21.68 10.36
N ILE A 108 -10.15 -22.11 10.51
CA ILE A 108 -9.73 -23.50 10.70
C ILE A 108 -8.72 -23.54 11.85
N ASP A 109 -9.21 -23.74 13.07
CA ASP A 109 -8.41 -24.02 14.29
C ASP A 109 -7.00 -23.39 14.33
N GLY A 110 -6.93 -22.05 14.35
CA GLY A 110 -5.68 -21.29 14.41
C GLY A 110 -5.13 -20.82 13.06
N PHE A 111 -5.78 -21.18 11.95
CA PHE A 111 -5.47 -20.71 10.60
C PHE A 111 -6.72 -20.11 9.97
N MET A 112 -6.53 -19.09 9.15
CA MET A 112 -7.60 -18.45 8.41
C MET A 112 -7.16 -18.14 6.98
N PRO A 113 -7.28 -19.11 6.05
CA PRO A 113 -7.18 -18.81 4.63
C PRO A 113 -8.24 -17.78 4.23
N TYR A 114 -7.86 -16.90 3.31
CA TYR A 114 -8.75 -15.87 2.79
C TYR A 114 -8.49 -15.62 1.30
N VAL A 115 -9.52 -15.12 0.63
CA VAL A 115 -9.45 -14.57 -0.72
C VAL A 115 -10.22 -13.26 -0.79
N GLY A 116 -9.75 -12.33 -1.58
CA GLY A 116 -10.35 -11.01 -1.69
C GLY A 116 -10.23 -10.41 -3.08
N VAL A 117 -11.09 -9.44 -3.32
CA VAL A 117 -11.08 -8.62 -4.53
C VAL A 117 -11.34 -7.17 -4.16
N ALA A 118 -10.64 -6.26 -4.81
CA ALA A 118 -10.81 -4.84 -4.62
C ALA A 118 -10.69 -4.10 -5.94
N TYR A 119 -11.49 -3.06 -6.08
CA TYR A 119 -11.41 -2.12 -7.17
C TYR A 119 -10.64 -0.89 -6.70
N ALA A 120 -9.54 -0.56 -7.37
CA ALA A 120 -8.74 0.62 -7.12
C ALA A 120 -8.94 1.65 -8.24
N ARG A 121 -8.98 2.92 -7.88
CA ARG A 121 -9.11 4.03 -8.82
C ARG A 121 -8.22 5.20 -8.41
N ASP A 122 -7.39 5.63 -9.35
CA ASP A 122 -6.56 6.82 -9.23
C ASP A 122 -7.36 8.05 -9.69
N THR A 123 -7.55 9.00 -8.79
CA THR A 123 -8.34 10.22 -9.07
C THR A 123 -7.48 11.36 -9.59
N SER A 124 -6.19 11.40 -9.26
CA SER A 124 -5.27 12.42 -9.79
C SER A 124 -3.83 11.92 -9.85
N ARG A 125 -3.14 12.23 -10.96
CA ARG A 125 -1.68 12.05 -11.10
C ARG A 125 -1.07 13.19 -11.91
N THR A 126 0.00 13.81 -11.41
CA THR A 126 0.54 15.08 -11.98
C THR A 126 1.59 14.89 -13.09
N LYS A 127 2.27 13.74 -13.16
CA LYS A 127 3.34 13.51 -14.15
C LYS A 127 3.24 12.13 -14.81
N THR A 128 2.44 12.02 -15.86
CA THR A 128 2.64 10.97 -16.89
C THR A 128 2.15 11.46 -18.25
N VAL A 129 2.93 11.19 -19.30
CA VAL A 129 2.52 11.30 -20.71
C VAL A 129 1.39 10.30 -20.94
N GLU A 130 0.26 10.72 -21.52
CA GLU A 130 -0.88 9.85 -21.81
C GLU A 130 -0.52 8.78 -22.86
N PRO A 131 -1.18 7.59 -22.84
CA PRO A 131 -2.27 7.16 -21.96
C PRO A 131 -1.81 6.44 -20.68
N TRP A 132 -2.59 6.55 -19.61
CA TRP A 132 -2.35 5.84 -18.34
C TRP A 132 -3.64 5.24 -17.75
N ASP A 133 -3.52 4.06 -17.14
CA ASP A 133 -4.66 3.32 -16.61
C ASP A 133 -5.08 3.84 -15.23
N LYS A 134 -6.30 4.37 -15.14
CA LYS A 134 -6.84 4.99 -13.92
C LYS A 134 -7.44 4.00 -12.93
N THR A 135 -7.61 2.75 -13.34
CA THR A 135 -8.42 1.77 -12.62
C THR A 135 -7.70 0.43 -12.60
N ALA A 136 -7.81 -0.28 -11.49
CA ALA A 136 -7.22 -1.59 -11.34
C ALA A 136 -8.15 -2.53 -10.57
N LEU A 137 -8.14 -3.79 -10.96
CA LEU A 137 -8.75 -4.86 -10.20
C LEU A 137 -7.65 -5.59 -9.44
N VAL A 138 -7.74 -5.55 -8.12
CA VAL A 138 -6.73 -6.11 -7.22
C VAL A 138 -7.31 -7.36 -6.60
N TRP A 139 -6.67 -8.50 -6.81
CA TRP A 139 -7.06 -9.76 -6.21
C TRP A 139 -6.05 -10.13 -5.13
N SER A 140 -6.51 -10.79 -4.08
CA SER A 140 -5.67 -11.21 -2.97
C SER A 140 -6.01 -12.62 -2.52
N ALA A 141 -5.00 -13.33 -2.07
CA ALA A 141 -5.13 -14.62 -1.41
C ALA A 141 -4.06 -14.74 -0.32
N GLY A 142 -4.40 -15.37 0.79
CA GLY A 142 -3.44 -15.51 1.88
C GLY A 142 -3.94 -16.40 2.98
N VAL A 143 -3.12 -16.53 4.02
CA VAL A 143 -3.45 -17.26 5.24
C VAL A 143 -2.97 -16.44 6.42
N ASN A 144 -3.89 -16.18 7.35
CA ASN A 144 -3.58 -15.62 8.66
C ASN A 144 -3.42 -16.74 9.68
N PHE A 145 -2.43 -16.61 10.56
CA PHE A 145 -2.10 -17.55 11.62
C PHE A 145 -2.38 -16.91 12.96
N PHE A 146 -3.06 -17.64 13.85
CA PHE A 146 -3.47 -17.17 15.17
C PHE A 146 -3.11 -18.21 16.23
N SER A 147 -2.06 -17.96 16.99
CA SER A 147 -1.69 -18.76 18.15
C SER A 147 -2.12 -18.05 19.43
N LEU A 148 -3.36 -18.30 19.86
CA LEU A 148 -3.91 -17.70 21.09
C LEU A 148 -3.12 -18.11 22.34
N LYS A 149 -2.60 -19.34 22.38
CA LYS A 149 -1.79 -19.84 23.51
C LYS A 149 -0.47 -19.09 23.66
N ASN A 150 0.14 -18.70 22.55
CA ASN A 150 1.45 -18.05 22.53
C ASN A 150 1.37 -16.54 22.35
N LYS A 151 0.15 -15.96 22.22
CA LYS A 151 -0.09 -14.55 21.89
C LYS A 151 0.62 -14.08 20.61
N ILE A 152 0.86 -15.00 19.67
CA ILE A 152 1.51 -14.72 18.38
C ILE A 152 0.45 -14.78 17.30
N THR A 153 0.41 -13.74 16.47
CA THR A 153 -0.34 -13.75 15.22
C THR A 153 0.60 -13.48 14.05
N GLY A 154 0.22 -13.90 12.86
CA GLY A 154 1.02 -13.67 11.68
C GLY A 154 0.23 -13.93 10.41
N GLY A 155 0.86 -13.76 9.27
CA GLY A 155 0.20 -13.96 8.00
C GLY A 155 1.18 -14.01 6.85
N ILE A 156 0.76 -14.71 5.80
CA ILE A 156 1.38 -14.63 4.48
C ILE A 156 0.26 -14.32 3.51
N GLY A 157 0.47 -13.32 2.66
CA GLY A 157 -0.48 -12.88 1.67
C GLY A 157 0.19 -12.59 0.34
N TYR A 158 -0.57 -12.81 -0.71
CA TYR A 158 -0.23 -12.44 -2.06
C TYR A 158 -1.33 -11.53 -2.60
N GLN A 159 -0.90 -10.48 -3.31
CA GLN A 159 -1.77 -9.55 -3.99
C GLN A 159 -1.26 -9.36 -5.41
N GLY A 160 -2.15 -9.53 -6.38
CA GLY A 160 -1.89 -9.20 -7.77
C GLY A 160 -2.85 -8.14 -8.28
N GLU A 161 -2.41 -7.42 -9.29
CA GLU A 161 -3.18 -6.35 -9.94
C GLU A 161 -3.42 -6.68 -11.41
N SER A 162 -4.65 -6.45 -11.88
CA SER A 162 -5.05 -6.54 -13.28
C SER A 162 -5.81 -5.28 -13.72
N ASN A 163 -6.12 -5.16 -15.02
CA ASN A 163 -6.73 -4.00 -15.68
C ASN A 163 -5.85 -2.74 -15.82
N ARG A 164 -4.57 -2.80 -15.46
CA ARG A 164 -3.56 -1.82 -15.89
C ARG A 164 -2.68 -2.45 -16.97
N SER A 165 -2.68 -1.84 -18.15
CA SER A 165 -1.90 -2.25 -19.32
C SER A 165 -0.43 -1.81 -19.26
N HIS A 166 -0.12 -0.81 -18.44
CA HIS A 166 1.23 -0.23 -18.31
C HIS A 166 1.85 -0.41 -16.93
N THR A 167 1.17 -1.09 -15.99
CA THR A 167 1.66 -1.29 -14.63
C THR A 167 1.09 -2.58 -14.07
N GLU A 168 1.93 -3.59 -13.93
CA GLU A 168 1.60 -4.81 -13.19
C GLU A 168 2.29 -4.73 -11.83
N ASN A 169 1.57 -5.07 -10.77
CA ASN A 169 2.14 -5.09 -9.43
C ASN A 169 1.72 -6.37 -8.70
N ASP A 170 2.72 -7.19 -8.42
CA ASP A 170 2.60 -8.41 -7.63
C ASP A 170 3.34 -8.21 -6.31
N THR A 171 2.66 -8.45 -5.21
CA THR A 171 3.21 -8.20 -3.87
C THR A 171 3.00 -9.41 -2.99
N TRP A 172 4.11 -9.94 -2.47
CA TRP A 172 4.12 -10.91 -1.38
C TRP A 172 4.35 -10.19 -0.06
N THR A 173 3.51 -10.45 0.91
CA THR A 173 3.62 -9.89 2.26
C THR A 173 3.72 -11.03 3.26
N ALA A 174 4.63 -10.90 4.22
CA ALA A 174 4.70 -11.75 5.39
C ALA A 174 4.76 -10.85 6.63
N ASN A 175 3.95 -11.14 7.64
CA ASN A 175 3.93 -10.37 8.87
C ASN A 175 3.88 -11.29 10.10
N ILE A 176 4.47 -10.82 11.19
CA ILE A 176 4.44 -11.45 12.51
C ILE A 176 4.13 -10.36 13.52
N SER A 177 3.20 -10.63 14.42
CA SER A 177 2.80 -9.75 15.52
C SER A 177 2.80 -10.52 16.83
N MET A 178 3.25 -9.87 17.88
CA MET A 178 3.34 -10.43 19.23
C MET A 178 2.65 -9.48 20.20
N ALA A 179 1.70 -9.98 20.97
CA ALA A 179 1.06 -9.23 22.04
C ALA A 179 1.74 -9.56 23.38
N PHE A 180 2.22 -8.53 24.08
CA PHE A 180 2.85 -8.66 25.40
C PHE A 180 1.81 -8.62 26.51
#